data_AF-A0A1Q7K2C2-F1
#
_entry.id   AF-A0A1Q7K2C2-F1
#
_cell.length_a   1.000
_cell.length_b   1.000
_cell.length_c   1.000
_cell.angle_alpha   90.00
_cell.angle_beta   90.00
_cell.angle_gamma   90.00
#
_symmetry.space_group_name_H-M   'P 1'
#
loop_
_entity.id
_entity.type
_entity.pdbx_description
1 polymer ?
#
loop_
_entity_poly.entity_id
_entity_poly.type
_entity_poly.pdbx_seq_one_letter_code
_entity_poly.pdbx_strand_id
1 'polypeptide(L)'
;MVAFPLLCIGIGHLSMSDRRRAPRYVLESPLAGEAMPMQDVVVERFSENRLVVISPSSHTQDEELMIHIVMPNGLASHRANVITSQPISVAGTLCFRLELHLDAAEPFSHDERNP
;
A
#
# COMPACT_ATOMS: atom_id res chain seq x y z
N MET A 1 -24.60 -38.17 79.02
CA MET A 1 -23.39 -38.07 78.17
C MET A 1 -23.49 -39.19 77.15
N VAL A 2 -23.72 -39.01 75.85
CA VAL A 2 -23.86 -37.86 74.93
C VAL A 2 -24.86 -38.28 73.83
N ALA A 3 -25.66 -37.34 73.35
CA ALA A 3 -26.57 -37.50 72.21
C ALA A 3 -25.87 -37.16 70.89
N PHE A 4 -26.17 -37.92 69.83
CA PHE A 4 -25.90 -37.57 68.43
C PHE A 4 -26.77 -36.37 68.01
N PRO A 5 -26.27 -35.46 67.14
CA PRO A 5 -26.69 -35.57 65.73
C PRO A 5 -25.72 -34.97 64.67
N LEU A 6 -25.99 -35.38 63.41
CA LEU A 6 -25.95 -34.66 62.13
C LEU A 6 -24.73 -33.81 61.65
N LEU A 7 -24.24 -34.21 60.46
CA LEU A 7 -24.29 -33.49 59.16
C LEU A 7 -23.35 -32.31 58.82
N CYS A 8 -22.88 -32.36 57.55
CA CYS A 8 -22.26 -31.32 56.69
C CYS A 8 -20.76 -31.03 57.00
N ILE A 9 -19.83 -30.81 56.05
CA ILE A 9 -19.85 -30.13 54.75
C ILE A 9 -18.68 -30.64 53.89
N GLY A 10 -18.87 -30.78 52.57
CA GLY A 10 -17.76 -30.57 51.62
C GLY A 10 -17.74 -31.48 50.40
N ILE A 11 -18.82 -31.48 49.60
CA ILE A 11 -18.75 -31.93 48.21
C ILE A 11 -17.94 -30.88 47.45
N GLY A 12 -16.62 -31.05 47.44
CA GLY A 12 -15.74 -30.34 46.51
C GLY A 12 -15.89 -30.96 45.13
N HIS A 13 -16.94 -30.59 44.40
CA HIS A 13 -17.05 -30.85 42.97
C HIS A 13 -15.82 -30.24 42.30
N LEU A 14 -14.82 -31.06 41.93
CA LEU A 14 -13.77 -30.68 40.98
C LEU A 14 -14.44 -30.45 39.62
N SER A 15 -15.10 -29.30 39.46
CA SER A 15 -15.48 -28.80 38.15
C SER A 15 -14.19 -28.27 37.53
N MET A 16 -13.40 -29.18 36.98
CA MET A 16 -12.42 -28.79 35.98
C MET A 16 -13.18 -28.33 34.73
N SER A 17 -13.72 -27.12 34.80
CA SER A 17 -14.15 -26.35 33.66
C SER A 17 -13.40 -25.03 33.66
N ASP A 18 -12.08 -25.08 33.86
CA ASP A 18 -11.23 -24.07 33.23
C ASP A 18 -11.23 -24.33 31.72
N ARG A 19 -12.34 -23.93 31.10
CA ARG A 19 -12.46 -23.92 29.65
C ARG A 19 -11.61 -22.76 29.18
N ARG A 20 -10.39 -23.06 28.75
CA ARG A 20 -9.56 -22.15 27.96
C ARG A 20 -10.42 -21.63 26.80
N ARG A 21 -10.97 -20.42 26.95
CA ARG A 21 -11.76 -19.79 25.90
C ARG A 21 -10.76 -19.34 24.86
N ALA A 22 -10.76 -19.98 23.70
CA ALA A 22 -9.94 -19.52 22.58
C ALA A 22 -10.30 -18.05 22.29
N PRO A 23 -9.31 -17.14 22.19
CA PRO A 23 -9.58 -15.78 21.79
C PRO A 23 -10.30 -15.80 20.43
N ARG A 24 -11.41 -15.07 20.34
CA ARG A 24 -12.11 -14.89 19.07
C ARG A 24 -11.46 -13.72 18.37
N TYR A 25 -10.68 -14.01 17.34
CA TYR A 25 -10.21 -12.99 16.42
C TYR A 25 -11.33 -12.64 15.47
N VAL A 26 -11.64 -11.35 15.36
CA VAL A 26 -12.44 -10.83 14.25
C VAL A 26 -11.44 -10.58 13.13
N LEU A 27 -11.54 -11.37 12.07
CA LEU A 27 -10.83 -11.07 10.83
C LEU A 27 -11.66 -10.02 10.10
N GLU A 28 -11.11 -8.84 9.91
CA GLU A 28 -11.71 -7.85 9.04
C GLU A 28 -11.75 -8.40 7.60
N SER A 29 -12.81 -8.07 6.87
CA SER A 29 -12.89 -8.38 5.44
C SER A 29 -11.76 -7.65 4.72
N PRO A 30 -10.94 -8.33 3.89
CA PRO A 30 -9.93 -7.66 3.09
C PRO A 30 -10.57 -6.56 2.24
N LEU A 31 -9.96 -5.38 2.22
CA LEU A 31 -10.36 -4.32 1.31
C LEU A 31 -10.07 -4.80 -0.11
N ALA A 32 -11.13 -4.94 -0.92
CA ALA A 32 -10.97 -5.17 -2.34
C ALA A 32 -10.46 -3.88 -3.00
N GLY A 33 -9.39 -3.98 -3.76
CA GLY A 33 -8.83 -2.86 -4.50
C GLY A 33 -7.71 -3.32 -5.43
N GLU A 34 -7.44 -2.51 -6.45
CA GLU A 34 -6.26 -2.65 -7.30
C GLU A 34 -5.14 -1.81 -6.71
N ALA A 35 -3.98 -2.44 -6.50
CA ALA A 35 -2.76 -1.74 -6.10
C ALA A 35 -1.85 -1.64 -7.32
N MET A 36 -1.60 -0.41 -7.78
CA MET A 36 -0.53 -0.14 -8.73
C MET A 36 0.73 0.23 -7.94
N PRO A 37 1.74 -0.65 -7.89
CA PRO A 37 2.97 -0.34 -7.17
C PRO A 37 3.69 0.83 -7.85
N MET A 38 4.24 1.72 -7.03
CA MET A 38 5.16 2.75 -7.53
C MET A 38 6.36 2.07 -8.17
N GLN A 39 6.70 2.49 -9.39
CA GLN A 39 7.75 1.89 -10.19
C GLN A 39 8.81 2.94 -10.53
N ASP A 40 10.07 2.59 -10.29
CA ASP A 40 11.20 3.40 -10.71
C ASP A 40 11.38 3.31 -12.23
N VAL A 41 11.63 4.45 -12.86
CA VAL A 41 11.82 4.58 -14.32
C VAL A 41 13.09 5.35 -14.62
N VAL A 42 13.65 5.12 -15.80
CA VAL A 42 14.83 5.86 -16.26
C VAL A 42 14.38 7.10 -17.02
N VAL A 43 14.86 8.27 -16.62
CA VAL A 43 14.60 9.52 -17.34
C VAL A 43 15.47 9.60 -18.58
N GLU A 44 14.85 9.68 -19.76
CA GLU A 44 15.56 9.91 -21.04
C GLU A 44 15.66 11.41 -21.35
N ARG A 45 14.57 12.15 -21.14
CA ARG A 45 14.51 13.60 -21.38
C ARG A 45 13.51 14.26 -20.44
N PHE A 46 13.86 15.43 -19.93
CA PHE A 46 12.97 16.24 -19.11
C PHE A 46 13.05 17.71 -19.56
N SER A 47 11.90 18.29 -19.90
CA SER A 47 11.76 19.69 -20.36
C SER A 47 10.43 20.24 -19.88
N GLU A 48 10.37 21.47 -19.37
CA GLU A 48 9.15 22.18 -18.91
C GLU A 48 7.95 21.28 -18.52
N ASN A 49 7.06 20.96 -19.46
CA ASN A 49 5.84 20.15 -19.27
C ASN A 49 5.88 18.77 -19.95
N ARG A 50 7.05 18.30 -20.37
CA ARG A 50 7.22 17.06 -21.12
C ARG A 50 8.33 16.21 -20.54
N LEU A 51 7.99 14.97 -20.23
CA LEU A 51 8.89 13.98 -19.64
C LEU A 51 8.91 12.74 -20.53
N VAL A 52 10.10 12.29 -20.92
CA VAL A 52 10.30 11.03 -21.64
C VAL A 52 11.04 10.08 -20.72
N VAL A 53 10.43 8.93 -20.46
CA VAL A 53 10.98 7.90 -19.56
C VAL A 53 11.01 6.54 -20.24
N ILE A 54 11.90 5.68 -19.76
CA ILE A 54 11.92 4.27 -20.08
C ILE A 54 11.34 3.52 -18.88
N SER A 55 10.15 2.97 -19.07
CA SER A 55 9.42 2.18 -18.09
C SER A 55 9.59 0.67 -18.35
N PRO A 56 9.65 -0.17 -17.31
CA PRO A 56 9.55 -1.62 -17.47
C PRO A 56 8.17 -2.09 -17.94
N SER A 57 7.15 -1.24 -17.80
CA SER A 57 5.74 -1.58 -18.05
C SER A 57 5.15 -0.68 -19.13
N SER A 58 4.22 -1.23 -19.92
CA SER A 58 3.43 -0.45 -20.87
C SER A 58 2.29 0.26 -20.15
N HIS A 59 2.05 1.52 -20.54
CA HIS A 59 0.86 2.25 -20.15
C HIS A 59 0.01 2.56 -21.38
N THR A 60 -1.29 2.75 -21.16
CA THR A 60 -2.24 3.11 -22.20
C THR A 60 -2.09 4.60 -22.53
N GLN A 61 -2.33 4.97 -23.78
CA GLN A 61 -2.43 6.38 -24.14
C GLN A 61 -3.56 7.06 -23.36
N ASP A 62 -3.34 8.31 -22.95
CA ASP A 62 -4.22 9.13 -22.12
C ASP A 62 -4.44 8.60 -20.69
N GLU A 63 -3.67 7.59 -20.26
CA GLU A 63 -3.62 7.14 -18.87
C GLU A 63 -3.01 8.25 -17.98
N GLU A 64 -3.68 8.57 -16.87
CA GLU A 64 -3.19 9.52 -15.87
C GLU A 64 -2.27 8.80 -14.87
N LEU A 65 -1.07 9.33 -14.69
CA LEU A 65 -0.03 8.82 -13.79
C LEU A 65 0.35 9.89 -12.77
N MET A 66 0.70 9.46 -11.56
CA MET A 66 1.38 10.30 -10.58
C MET A 66 2.89 10.09 -10.72
N ILE A 67 3.62 11.16 -11.03
CA ILE A 67 5.07 11.12 -11.21
C ILE A 67 5.73 11.87 -10.05
N HIS A 68 6.63 11.18 -9.36
CA HIS A 68 7.46 11.74 -8.30
C HIS A 68 8.88 11.96 -8.82
N ILE A 69 9.35 13.21 -8.85
CA ILE A 69 10.67 13.59 -9.34
C ILE A 69 11.47 14.19 -8.20
N VAL A 70 12.62 13.60 -7.89
CA VAL A 70 13.57 14.17 -6.93
C VAL A 70 14.34 15.31 -7.61
N MET A 71 14.15 16.53 -7.12
CA MET A 71 14.81 17.75 -7.57
C MET A 71 15.76 18.27 -6.47
N PRO A 72 16.69 19.18 -6.77
CA PRO A 72 17.59 19.77 -5.76
C PRO A 72 16.85 20.47 -4.60
N ASN A 73 15.61 20.90 -4.80
CA ASN A 73 14.76 21.57 -3.80
C ASN A 73 13.81 20.60 -3.06
N GLY A 74 13.85 19.29 -3.34
CA GLY A 74 13.01 18.28 -2.70
C GLY A 74 12.29 17.38 -3.70
N LEU A 75 11.25 16.69 -3.22
CA LEU A 75 10.41 15.84 -4.05
C LEU A 75 9.29 16.68 -4.70
N ALA A 76 9.25 16.72 -6.02
CA ALA A 76 8.16 17.31 -6.78
C ALA A 76 7.21 16.21 -7.27
N SER A 77 5.91 16.46 -7.18
CA SER A 77 4.88 15.52 -7.62
C SER A 77 4.02 16.15 -8.69
N HIS A 78 3.87 15.43 -9.80
CA HIS A 78 3.19 15.89 -10.99
C HIS A 78 2.14 14.86 -11.39
N ARG A 79 0.92 15.32 -11.67
CA ARG A 79 0.01 14.56 -12.51
C ARG A 79 0.55 14.57 -13.93
N ALA A 80 0.48 13.44 -14.60
CA ALA A 80 1.01 13.28 -15.94
C ALA A 80 0.06 12.46 -16.80
N ASN A 81 -0.11 12.85 -18.05
CA ASN A 81 -0.87 12.08 -19.02
C ASN A 81 0.08 11.39 -20.01
N VAL A 82 -0.15 10.10 -20.27
CA VAL A 82 0.63 9.34 -21.24
C VAL A 82 0.26 9.79 -22.67
N ILE A 83 1.18 10.44 -23.36
CA ILE A 83 1.03 10.86 -24.75
C ILE A 83 1.27 9.66 -25.67
N THR A 84 2.38 8.94 -25.47
CA THR A 84 2.71 7.74 -26.24
C THR A 84 3.40 6.69 -25.38
N SER A 85 3.27 5.43 -25.78
CA SER A 85 3.89 4.27 -25.15
C SER A 85 4.41 3.36 -26.25
N GLN A 86 5.73 3.33 -26.44
CA GLN A 86 6.38 2.60 -27.53
C GLN A 86 7.29 1.49 -26.99
N PRO A 87 7.12 0.23 -27.43
CA PRO A 87 8.03 -0.84 -27.01
C PRO A 87 9.44 -0.60 -27.56
N ILE A 88 10.44 -0.73 -26.71
CA ILE A 88 11.87 -0.60 -27.05
C ILE A 88 12.67 -1.75 -26.45
N SER A 89 13.84 -2.05 -27.01
CA SER A 89 14.80 -2.99 -26.42
C SER A 89 15.96 -2.24 -25.78
N VAL A 90 16.17 -2.44 -24.48
CA VAL A 90 17.28 -1.86 -23.72
C VAL A 90 18.11 -3.00 -23.15
N ALA A 91 19.36 -3.14 -23.61
CA ALA A 91 20.27 -4.22 -23.20
C ALA A 91 19.66 -5.64 -23.32
N GLY A 92 18.78 -5.86 -24.30
CA GLY A 92 18.10 -7.15 -24.51
C GLY A 92 16.82 -7.34 -23.68
N THR A 93 16.45 -6.40 -22.83
CA THR A 93 15.20 -6.39 -22.08
C THR A 93 14.13 -5.58 -22.83
N LEU A 94 12.89 -6.08 -22.86
CA LEU A 94 11.75 -5.33 -23.37
C LEU A 94 11.37 -4.25 -22.34
N CYS A 95 11.37 -3.00 -22.78
CA CYS A 95 10.93 -1.84 -22.01
C CYS A 95 9.97 -1.02 -22.87
N PHE A 96 9.43 0.06 -22.30
CA PHE A 96 8.51 0.96 -22.96
C PHE A 96 8.99 2.39 -22.81
N ARG A 97 9.18 3.07 -23.94
CA ARG A 97 9.43 4.49 -23.97
C ARG A 97 8.10 5.21 -23.83
N LEU A 98 7.91 5.85 -22.70
CA LEU A 98 6.73 6.66 -22.41
C LEU A 98 7.07 8.12 -22.67
N GLU A 99 6.16 8.78 -23.37
CA GLU A 99 6.15 10.23 -23.48
C GLU A 99 4.99 10.76 -22.66
N LEU A 100 5.28 11.67 -21.73
CA LEU A 100 4.35 12.16 -20.73
C LEU A 100 4.19 13.68 -20.83
N HIS A 101 2.96 14.17 -20.73
CA HIS A 101 2.67 15.58 -20.47
C HIS A 101 2.52 15.77 -18.96
N LEU A 102 3.33 16.64 -18.35
CA LEU A 102 3.24 16.97 -16.94
C LEU A 102 2.33 18.19 -16.75
N ASP A 103 1.41 18.08 -15.80
CA ASP A 103 0.65 19.21 -15.32
C ASP A 103 1.48 20.03 -14.31
N ALA A 104 0.99 21.23 -13.99
CA ALA A 104 1.62 22.08 -13.00
C ALA A 104 1.84 21.30 -11.68
N ALA A 105 3.00 21.47 -11.06
CA ALA A 105 3.35 20.78 -9.84
C ALA A 105 2.31 21.08 -8.76
N GLU A 106 1.72 20.04 -8.19
CA GLU A 106 0.94 20.19 -6.96
C GLU A 106 1.92 20.24 -5.78
N PRO A 107 1.84 21.26 -4.90
CA PRO A 107 2.69 21.30 -3.73
C PRO A 107 2.42 20.08 -2.86
N PHE A 108 3.47 19.31 -2.55
CA PHE A 108 3.35 18.19 -1.62
C PHE A 108 3.04 18.74 -0.22
N SER A 109 1.77 18.67 0.19
CA SER A 109 1.37 18.98 1.55
C SER A 109 1.78 17.82 2.46
N HIS A 110 2.89 18.02 3.17
CA HIS A 110 3.32 17.14 4.26
C HIS A 110 2.37 17.35 5.46
N ASP A 111 1.15 16.81 5.41
CA ASP A 111 0.24 16.79 6.57
C ASP A 111 0.72 15.68 7.52
N GLU A 112 1.79 15.99 8.27
CA GLU A 112 2.30 15.18 9.37
C GLU A 112 1.36 15.33 10.56
N ARG A 113 0.13 14.80 10.43
CA ARG A 113 -0.76 14.61 11.58
C ARG A 113 -0.28 13.40 12.37
N ASN A 114 0.68 13.68 13.25
CA ASN A 114 1.08 12.81 14.35
C ASN A 114 -0.15 12.59 15.28
N PRO A 115 -0.47 11.34 15.70
CA PRO A 115 -1.64 11.02 16.52
C PRO A 115 -1.65 11.69 17.91
#